data_AF-A0AAU7K8Y7-F1
#
_entry.id   AF-A0AAU7K8Y7-F1
#
_cell.length_a   1.000
_cell.length_b   1.000
_cell.length_c   1.000
_cell.angle_alpha   90.00
_cell.angle_beta   90.00
_cell.angle_gamma   90.00
#
_symmetry.space_group_name_H-M   'P 1'
#
loop_
_entity.id
_entity.type
_entity.pdbx_description
1 polymer ?
#
loop_
_entity_poly.entity_id
_entity_poly.type
_entity_poly.pdbx_seq_one_letter_code
_entity_poly.pdbx_strand_id
1 'polypeptide(L)'
;MDINVLLTALETKSAAEFDVWLIKHEKELSNFLYRLSGPDLHGMDFDRIFFSSIAKSAAYNSFKASGSTAEPFIFFVEMVSVAAERLALIQIDSMLLTLLAHVPENAARYRLEALSEFSQVEDVSKDYFTKLPVVLALLAKAQLIGEEANYRSLIDILVFFIEKARKAFNKLGKSGYITCLNERCSDPELIAAYPILEHPVIRAMITGEELFSVETVTVLRDRLEPSESIKIIFHQLNSEYYAHREINHPAGNWWGYDNRTILGEVLRRGRTDFRKSYGEITTDDKVLLYCFFNMKKHFYTSYAVFELILPSLKTFFNNTDYKPIMIDLGCGPMTSGLALADLIKTTTGNALSFTYIGVDIAPAMLRRAKTFEVSDIFSESTFYYHENWNDIDFGVLYAVAGKNNPVLINASYLFASDSLLPADLAIFVADITKFWDHVYFVFQNPDNDIRNTKYLEFKSLVQHHRLTENTETIRYKTVSSESNEKVYYEILEIMR
;
A
#
# COMPACT_ATOMS: atom_id res chain seq x y z
N MET A 1 -15.19 11.04 -0.80
CA MET A 1 -16.58 11.52 -0.66
C MET A 1 -16.73 12.21 0.70
N ASP A 2 -17.61 13.21 0.83
CA ASP A 2 -17.98 13.83 2.11
C ASP A 2 -19.15 13.04 2.75
N ILE A 3 -19.17 12.90 4.08
CA ILE A 3 -20.26 12.29 4.85
C ILE A 3 -21.61 12.88 4.47
N ASN A 4 -21.70 14.18 4.17
CA ASN A 4 -22.94 14.85 3.78
C ASN A 4 -23.56 14.26 2.51
N VAL A 5 -22.74 13.74 1.59
CA VAL A 5 -23.22 13.09 0.37
C VAL A 5 -23.90 11.76 0.70
N LEU A 6 -23.30 10.97 1.60
CA LEU A 6 -23.91 9.73 2.11
C LEU A 6 -25.22 10.03 2.85
N LEU A 7 -25.23 11.02 3.72
CA LEU A 7 -26.43 11.39 4.49
C LEU A 7 -27.56 11.87 3.58
N THR A 8 -27.25 12.70 2.59
CA THR A 8 -28.24 13.14 1.59
C THR A 8 -28.82 11.94 0.82
N ALA A 9 -27.98 10.98 0.44
CA ALA A 9 -28.45 9.77 -0.25
C ALA A 9 -29.39 8.93 0.64
N LEU A 10 -29.03 8.73 1.91
CA LEU A 10 -29.84 7.99 2.88
C LEU A 10 -31.17 8.68 3.22
N GLU A 11 -31.21 10.00 3.19
CA GLU A 11 -32.41 10.80 3.48
C GLU A 11 -33.37 10.89 2.30
N THR A 12 -32.84 10.96 1.07
CA THR A 12 -33.64 11.30 -0.12
C THR A 12 -34.03 10.11 -0.99
N LYS A 13 -33.38 8.96 -0.83
CA LYS A 13 -33.58 7.79 -1.69
C LYS A 13 -34.41 6.71 -1.01
N SER A 14 -35.28 6.05 -1.77
CA SER A 14 -35.84 4.76 -1.39
C SER A 14 -34.74 3.68 -1.29
N ALA A 15 -35.03 2.53 -0.69
CA ALA A 15 -34.04 1.45 -0.57
C ALA A 15 -33.48 1.00 -1.93
N ALA A 16 -34.35 0.81 -2.94
CA ALA A 16 -33.91 0.41 -4.28
C ALA A 16 -33.08 1.49 -5.00
N GLU A 17 -33.41 2.77 -4.81
CA GLU A 17 -32.62 3.88 -5.35
C GLU A 17 -31.28 4.03 -4.63
N PHE A 18 -31.24 3.70 -3.34
CA PHE A 18 -30.01 3.70 -2.55
C PHE A 18 -29.07 2.58 -3.00
N ASP A 19 -29.57 1.39 -3.30
CA ASP A 19 -28.75 0.28 -3.84
C ASP A 19 -28.05 0.70 -5.15
N VAL A 20 -28.79 1.29 -6.09
CA VAL A 20 -28.21 1.81 -7.35
C VAL A 20 -27.21 2.93 -7.09
N TRP A 21 -27.50 3.81 -6.13
CA TRP A 21 -26.58 4.88 -5.75
C TRP A 21 -25.30 4.32 -5.14
N LEU A 22 -25.41 3.30 -4.30
CA LEU A 22 -24.31 2.69 -3.59
C LEU A 22 -23.34 2.02 -4.57
N ILE A 23 -23.85 1.23 -5.52
CA ILE A 23 -23.02 0.62 -6.59
C ILE A 23 -22.22 1.70 -7.33
N LYS A 24 -22.84 2.84 -7.61
CA LYS A 24 -22.18 3.94 -8.32
C LYS A 24 -21.09 4.64 -7.49
N HIS A 25 -21.22 4.66 -6.16
CA HIS A 25 -20.32 5.38 -5.25
C HIS A 25 -19.55 4.45 -4.30
N GLU A 26 -19.49 3.16 -4.64
CA GLU A 26 -18.94 2.11 -3.80
C GLU A 26 -17.50 2.42 -3.42
N LYS A 27 -16.70 2.76 -4.43
CA LYS A 27 -15.29 3.12 -4.31
C LYS A 27 -15.11 4.36 -3.44
N GLU A 28 -15.87 5.43 -3.67
CA GLU A 28 -15.71 6.67 -2.91
C GLU A 28 -16.17 6.53 -1.46
N LEU A 29 -17.16 5.67 -1.20
CA LEU A 29 -17.65 5.37 0.15
C LEU A 29 -16.68 4.49 0.92
N SER A 30 -16.20 3.42 0.29
CA SER A 30 -15.15 2.57 0.83
C SER A 30 -13.93 3.42 1.18
N ASN A 31 -13.41 4.21 0.23
CA ASN A 31 -12.31 5.13 0.49
C ASN A 31 -12.59 6.07 1.65
N PHE A 32 -13.79 6.66 1.72
CA PHE A 32 -14.14 7.54 2.82
C PHE A 32 -14.10 6.83 4.18
N LEU A 33 -14.78 5.70 4.34
CA LEU A 33 -14.88 5.01 5.64
C LEU A 33 -13.57 4.33 6.06
N TYR A 34 -12.86 3.70 5.12
CA TYR A 34 -11.58 3.06 5.44
C TYR A 34 -10.48 4.07 5.73
N ARG A 35 -10.51 5.29 5.16
CA ARG A 35 -9.57 6.40 5.44
C ARG A 35 -9.61 6.91 6.86
N LEU A 36 -10.71 6.68 7.56
CA LEU A 36 -10.90 7.25 8.88
C LEU A 36 -10.39 6.30 9.95
N SER A 37 -9.46 6.80 10.76
CA SER A 37 -9.09 6.12 12.00
C SER A 37 -10.22 6.25 13.03
N GLY A 38 -10.17 5.46 14.11
CA GLY A 38 -11.11 5.62 15.23
C GLY A 38 -11.20 7.06 15.73
N PRO A 39 -10.08 7.76 15.98
CA PRO A 39 -10.10 9.17 16.35
C PRO A 39 -10.75 10.10 15.31
N ASP A 40 -10.55 9.86 14.00
CA ASP A 40 -11.17 10.67 12.96
C ASP A 40 -12.70 10.48 12.95
N LEU A 41 -13.17 9.23 13.09
CA LEU A 41 -14.59 8.89 13.20
C LEU A 41 -15.22 9.51 14.46
N HIS A 42 -14.52 9.47 15.58
CA HIS A 42 -15.00 10.11 16.80
C HIS A 42 -15.06 11.64 16.67
N GLY A 43 -14.04 12.25 16.09
CA GLY A 43 -13.98 13.70 15.89
C GLY A 43 -15.10 14.25 14.99
N MET A 44 -15.69 13.41 14.12
CA MET A 44 -16.85 13.77 13.31
C MET A 44 -18.20 13.36 13.91
N ASP A 45 -18.23 12.90 15.17
CA ASP A 45 -19.43 12.36 15.82
C ASP A 45 -20.09 11.23 15.00
N PHE A 46 -19.31 10.34 14.38
CA PHE A 46 -19.86 9.33 13.46
C PHE A 46 -20.87 8.39 14.14
N ASP A 47 -20.66 8.06 15.42
CA ASP A 47 -21.61 7.28 16.23
C ASP A 47 -22.96 8.00 16.34
N ARG A 48 -22.95 9.31 16.65
CA ARG A 48 -24.17 10.12 16.69
C ARG A 48 -24.84 10.17 15.33
N ILE A 49 -24.08 10.37 14.26
CA ILE A 49 -24.57 10.40 12.87
C ILE A 49 -25.22 9.06 12.52
N PHE A 50 -24.61 7.95 12.91
CA PHE A 50 -25.18 6.62 12.71
C PHE A 50 -26.56 6.52 13.36
N PHE A 51 -26.69 6.88 14.64
CA PHE A 51 -27.98 6.79 15.35
C PHE A 51 -29.01 7.82 14.90
N SER A 52 -28.59 9.04 14.56
CA SER A 52 -29.50 10.12 14.20
C SER A 52 -30.02 10.00 12.77
N SER A 53 -29.19 9.45 11.86
CA SER A 53 -29.44 9.52 10.43
C SER A 53 -29.41 8.14 9.78
N ILE A 54 -28.30 7.38 9.90
CA ILE A 54 -28.15 6.09 9.18
C ILE A 54 -29.18 5.06 9.66
N ALA A 55 -29.23 4.80 10.97
CA ALA A 55 -30.12 3.82 11.59
C ALA A 55 -31.60 4.17 11.46
N LYS A 56 -31.93 5.44 11.15
CA LYS A 56 -33.31 5.91 10.93
C LYS A 56 -33.70 5.98 9.45
N SER A 57 -32.76 5.81 8.53
CA SER A 57 -33.02 5.90 7.09
C SER A 57 -33.99 4.83 6.61
N ALA A 58 -34.73 5.13 5.54
CA ALA A 58 -35.63 4.17 4.91
C ALA A 58 -34.88 2.94 4.38
N ALA A 59 -33.68 3.16 3.82
CA ALA A 59 -32.80 2.09 3.34
C ALA A 59 -32.41 1.13 4.48
N TYR A 60 -31.92 1.64 5.61
CA TYR A 60 -31.52 0.82 6.75
C TYR A 60 -32.68 0.07 7.40
N ASN A 61 -33.83 0.75 7.57
CA ASN A 61 -35.02 0.12 8.11
C ASN A 61 -35.58 -0.98 7.18
N SER A 62 -35.51 -0.76 5.87
CA SER A 62 -35.89 -1.77 4.88
C SER A 62 -35.05 -3.04 5.04
N PHE A 63 -33.72 -2.91 5.12
CA PHE A 63 -32.83 -4.04 5.39
C PHE A 63 -33.16 -4.75 6.69
N LYS A 64 -33.33 -4.00 7.78
CA LYS A 64 -33.64 -4.58 9.09
C LYS A 64 -34.95 -5.36 9.07
N ALA A 65 -35.96 -4.84 8.36
CA ALA A 65 -37.28 -5.48 8.29
C ALA A 65 -37.28 -6.72 7.38
N SER A 66 -36.51 -6.70 6.28
CA SER A 66 -36.50 -7.80 5.30
C SER A 66 -35.42 -8.85 5.55
N GLY A 67 -34.44 -8.56 6.41
CA GLY A 67 -33.20 -9.33 6.47
C GLY A 67 -32.47 -9.35 5.13
N SER A 68 -32.54 -8.23 4.38
CA SER A 68 -32.12 -8.17 2.97
C SER A 68 -30.74 -8.79 2.76
N THR A 69 -30.68 -9.77 1.87
CA THR A 69 -29.45 -10.39 1.39
C THR A 69 -28.99 -9.77 0.07
N ALA A 70 -29.51 -8.58 -0.28
CA ALA A 70 -29.06 -7.86 -1.45
C ALA A 70 -27.59 -7.49 -1.28
N GLU A 71 -26.77 -7.88 -2.26
CA GLU A 71 -25.32 -7.69 -2.25
C GLU A 71 -24.90 -6.23 -1.96
N PRO A 72 -25.50 -5.19 -2.57
CA PRO A 72 -25.16 -3.81 -2.23
C PRO A 72 -25.39 -3.49 -0.75
N PHE A 73 -26.47 -4.00 -0.17
CA PHE A 73 -26.77 -3.72 1.22
C PHE A 73 -25.84 -4.46 2.18
N ILE A 74 -25.50 -5.72 1.88
CA ILE A 74 -24.48 -6.47 2.63
C ILE A 74 -23.17 -5.67 2.63
N PHE A 75 -22.74 -5.21 1.46
CA PHE A 75 -21.55 -4.39 1.31
C PHE A 75 -21.61 -3.09 2.14
N PHE A 76 -22.74 -2.37 2.11
CA PHE A 76 -22.94 -1.17 2.95
C PHE A 76 -22.78 -1.48 4.44
N VAL A 77 -23.42 -2.54 4.91
CA VAL A 77 -23.36 -2.94 6.32
C VAL A 77 -21.95 -3.37 6.71
N GLU A 78 -21.22 -4.05 5.83
CA GLU A 78 -19.82 -4.39 6.06
C GLU A 78 -18.93 -3.15 6.17
N MET A 79 -19.10 -2.16 5.31
CA MET A 79 -18.37 -0.89 5.43
C MET A 79 -18.70 -0.13 6.73
N VAL A 80 -19.98 -0.07 7.11
CA VAL A 80 -20.38 0.56 8.39
C VAL A 80 -19.85 -0.25 9.58
N SER A 81 -19.75 -1.57 9.44
CA SER A 81 -19.13 -2.44 10.44
C SER A 81 -17.66 -2.11 10.62
N VAL A 82 -16.90 -1.82 9.56
CA VAL A 82 -15.51 -1.33 9.67
C VAL A 82 -15.43 -0.06 10.51
N ALA A 83 -16.33 0.90 10.30
CA ALA A 83 -16.37 2.10 11.14
C ALA A 83 -16.65 1.76 12.62
N ALA A 84 -17.52 0.79 12.90
CA ALA A 84 -17.77 0.31 14.27
C ALA A 84 -16.58 -0.41 14.87
N GLU A 85 -15.88 -1.22 14.09
CA GLU A 85 -14.63 -1.85 14.49
C GLU A 85 -13.63 -0.75 14.91
N ARG A 86 -13.41 0.26 14.06
CA ARG A 86 -12.50 1.39 14.36
C ARG A 86 -12.88 2.19 15.60
N LEU A 87 -14.15 2.48 15.80
CA LEU A 87 -14.64 3.16 17.01
C LEU A 87 -14.48 2.28 18.25
N ALA A 88 -14.74 0.97 18.15
CA ALA A 88 -14.54 0.03 19.25
C ALA A 88 -13.05 -0.07 19.65
N LEU A 89 -12.12 0.04 18.68
CA LEU A 89 -10.68 0.10 18.96
C LEU A 89 -10.27 1.30 19.83
N ILE A 90 -11.08 2.38 19.85
CA ILE A 90 -10.89 3.52 20.76
C ILE A 90 -11.92 3.57 21.90
N GLN A 91 -12.54 2.43 22.21
CA GLN A 91 -13.48 2.25 23.33
C GLN A 91 -14.82 2.99 23.16
N ILE A 92 -15.27 3.17 21.92
CA ILE A 92 -16.61 3.66 21.60
C ILE A 92 -17.40 2.50 20.99
N ASP A 93 -18.16 1.78 21.82
CA ASP A 93 -18.79 0.49 21.48
C ASP A 93 -20.31 0.54 21.29
N SER A 94 -20.93 1.70 21.50
CA SER A 94 -22.39 1.89 21.34
C SER A 94 -22.90 1.45 19.96
N MET A 95 -22.17 1.83 18.90
CA MET A 95 -22.49 1.45 17.53
C MET A 95 -22.29 -0.04 17.28
N LEU A 96 -21.23 -0.63 17.86
CA LEU A 96 -20.93 -2.05 17.75
C LEU A 96 -22.09 -2.91 18.29
N LEU A 97 -22.58 -2.62 19.49
CA LEU A 97 -23.68 -3.38 20.10
C LEU A 97 -24.98 -3.28 19.28
N THR A 98 -25.23 -2.12 18.70
CA THR A 98 -26.41 -1.91 17.84
C THR A 98 -26.29 -2.65 16.52
N LEU A 99 -25.11 -2.64 15.89
CA LEU A 99 -24.88 -3.37 14.65
C LEU A 99 -24.96 -4.88 14.85
N LEU A 100 -24.44 -5.42 15.95
CA LEU A 100 -24.53 -6.86 16.24
C LEU A 100 -25.97 -7.40 16.26
N ALA A 101 -26.94 -6.57 16.63
CA ALA A 101 -28.34 -6.94 16.60
C ALA A 101 -28.93 -7.04 15.17
N HIS A 102 -28.28 -6.44 14.17
CA HIS A 102 -28.82 -6.27 12.82
C HIS A 102 -27.94 -6.85 11.69
N VAL A 103 -26.64 -7.03 11.91
CA VAL A 103 -25.72 -7.60 10.90
C VAL A 103 -26.03 -9.09 10.73
N PRO A 104 -26.22 -9.59 9.49
CA PRO A 104 -26.47 -11.01 9.23
C PRO A 104 -25.25 -11.85 9.62
N GLU A 105 -25.40 -13.17 9.57
CA GLU A 105 -24.26 -14.07 9.79
C GLU A 105 -23.26 -13.96 8.63
N ASN A 106 -22.21 -13.16 8.84
CA ASN A 106 -21.08 -12.99 7.93
C ASN A 106 -19.78 -12.77 8.72
N ALA A 107 -18.66 -12.61 8.01
CA ALA A 107 -17.36 -12.39 8.64
C ALA A 107 -17.33 -11.12 9.53
N ALA A 108 -17.99 -10.03 9.10
CA ALA A 108 -18.06 -8.79 9.86
C ALA A 108 -18.78 -8.96 11.21
N ARG A 109 -19.88 -9.72 11.25
CA ARG A 109 -20.57 -10.03 12.51
C ARG A 109 -19.66 -10.71 13.51
N TYR A 110 -18.97 -11.77 13.11
CA TYR A 110 -18.08 -12.53 14.00
C TYR A 110 -16.90 -11.69 14.50
N ARG A 111 -16.39 -10.77 13.67
CA ARG A 111 -15.39 -9.76 14.08
C ARG A 111 -15.95 -8.79 15.13
N LEU A 112 -17.15 -8.26 14.92
CA LEU A 112 -17.83 -7.41 15.89
C LEU A 112 -18.15 -8.16 17.21
N GLU A 113 -18.52 -9.44 17.15
CA GLU A 113 -18.75 -10.28 18.34
C GLU A 113 -17.43 -10.45 19.12
N ALA A 114 -16.32 -10.71 18.43
CA ALA A 114 -15.00 -10.77 19.05
C ALA A 114 -14.62 -9.44 19.72
N LEU A 115 -14.91 -8.31 19.07
CA LEU A 115 -14.71 -6.97 19.66
C LEU A 115 -15.63 -6.71 20.86
N SER A 116 -16.87 -7.21 20.85
CA SER A 116 -17.80 -7.12 21.98
C SER A 116 -17.30 -7.87 23.21
N GLU A 117 -16.62 -9.01 23.03
CA GLU A 117 -16.02 -9.72 24.15
C GLU A 117 -15.05 -8.82 24.91
N PHE A 118 -14.40 -7.89 24.22
CA PHE A 118 -13.45 -6.94 24.82
C PHE A 118 -14.10 -5.81 25.61
N SER A 119 -15.33 -5.38 25.26
CA SER A 119 -16.04 -4.35 26.02
C SER A 119 -16.60 -4.90 27.33
N GLN A 120 -16.82 -6.21 27.39
CA GLN A 120 -17.34 -6.94 28.55
C GLN A 120 -16.24 -7.48 29.49
N VAL A 121 -15.06 -6.86 29.52
CA VAL A 121 -14.01 -7.19 30.50
C VAL A 121 -14.31 -6.46 31.81
N GLU A 122 -14.75 -7.19 32.83
CA GLU A 122 -15.07 -6.67 34.16
C GLU A 122 -13.90 -6.91 35.13
N ASP A 123 -13.37 -8.13 35.16
CA ASP A 123 -12.20 -8.52 35.93
C ASP A 123 -11.00 -8.72 34.99
N VAL A 124 -10.18 -7.67 34.86
CA VAL A 124 -8.95 -7.68 34.06
C VAL A 124 -8.08 -8.90 34.40
N SER A 125 -8.04 -9.35 35.65
CA SER A 125 -7.15 -10.42 36.09
C SER A 125 -7.55 -11.81 35.58
N LYS A 126 -8.82 -11.99 35.18
CA LYS A 126 -9.37 -13.28 34.79
C LYS A 126 -9.93 -13.25 33.37
N ASP A 127 -10.66 -12.21 33.02
CA ASP A 127 -11.50 -12.17 31.84
C ASP A 127 -10.70 -12.25 30.54
N TYR A 128 -9.53 -11.61 30.48
CA TYR A 128 -8.66 -11.73 29.30
C TYR A 128 -8.24 -13.17 29.01
N PHE A 129 -8.00 -13.98 30.05
CA PHE A 129 -7.63 -15.39 29.87
C PHE A 129 -8.82 -16.25 29.48
N THR A 130 -10.00 -16.01 30.07
CA THR A 130 -11.21 -16.79 29.76
C THR A 130 -11.82 -16.41 28.42
N LYS A 131 -11.67 -15.15 27.99
CA LYS A 131 -12.21 -14.65 26.71
C LYS A 131 -11.29 -14.89 25.53
N LEU A 132 -9.97 -15.06 25.73
CA LEU A 132 -9.04 -15.35 24.62
C LEU A 132 -9.51 -16.53 23.74
N PRO A 133 -9.86 -17.72 24.28
CA PRO A 133 -10.35 -18.81 23.44
C PRO A 133 -11.68 -18.51 22.75
N VAL A 134 -12.56 -17.70 23.36
CA VAL A 134 -13.85 -17.29 22.77
C VAL A 134 -13.60 -16.39 21.57
N VAL A 135 -12.71 -15.41 21.72
CA VAL A 135 -12.29 -14.49 20.67
C VAL A 135 -11.64 -15.26 19.51
N LEU A 136 -10.73 -16.18 19.80
CA LEU A 136 -10.10 -17.02 18.78
C LEU A 136 -11.13 -17.88 18.02
N ALA A 137 -12.11 -18.45 18.73
CA ALA A 137 -13.19 -19.21 18.09
C ALA A 137 -14.06 -18.34 17.16
N LEU A 138 -14.37 -17.11 17.56
CA LEU A 138 -15.12 -16.16 16.74
C LEU A 138 -14.31 -15.73 15.50
N LEU A 139 -13.03 -15.43 15.66
CA LEU A 139 -12.15 -15.09 14.53
C LEU A 139 -11.97 -16.28 13.58
N ALA A 140 -11.88 -17.50 14.08
CA ALA A 140 -11.83 -18.71 13.24
C ALA A 140 -13.13 -18.89 12.44
N LYS A 141 -14.31 -18.62 13.01
CA LYS A 141 -15.57 -18.60 12.27
C LYS A 141 -15.59 -17.52 11.19
N ALA A 142 -15.12 -16.32 11.52
CA ALA A 142 -15.01 -15.23 10.56
C ALA A 142 -14.10 -15.61 9.38
N GLN A 143 -12.99 -16.30 9.65
CA GLN A 143 -12.07 -16.81 8.63
C GLN A 143 -12.73 -17.85 7.70
N LEU A 144 -13.55 -18.74 8.24
CA LEU A 144 -14.21 -19.80 7.46
C LEU A 144 -15.26 -19.28 6.48
N ILE A 145 -15.89 -18.14 6.80
CA ILE A 145 -17.01 -17.57 6.03
C ILE A 145 -16.56 -16.38 5.16
N GLY A 146 -15.44 -15.74 5.51
CA GLY A 146 -14.91 -14.59 4.78
C GLY A 146 -14.00 -14.97 3.62
N GLU A 147 -13.91 -14.06 2.65
CA GLU A 147 -12.87 -14.12 1.61
C GLU A 147 -11.46 -13.87 2.19
N GLU A 148 -10.39 -14.25 1.48
CA GLU A 148 -9.00 -14.06 1.91
C GLU A 148 -8.68 -12.62 2.33
N ALA A 149 -9.28 -11.63 1.66
CA ALA A 149 -9.15 -10.21 1.99
C ALA A 149 -9.66 -9.85 3.41
N ASN A 150 -10.37 -10.74 4.10
CA ASN A 150 -10.79 -10.52 5.48
C ASN A 150 -9.81 -11.07 6.52
N TYR A 151 -8.90 -11.98 6.14
CA TYR A 151 -7.99 -12.65 7.07
C TYR A 151 -7.20 -11.65 7.91
N ARG A 152 -6.81 -10.55 7.27
CA ARG A 152 -5.99 -9.54 7.91
C ARG A 152 -6.72 -8.71 8.96
N SER A 153 -8.00 -8.37 8.75
CA SER A 153 -8.82 -7.73 9.78
C SER A 153 -8.93 -8.60 11.04
N LEU A 154 -8.85 -9.93 10.90
CA LEU A 154 -8.81 -10.85 12.04
C LEU A 154 -7.51 -10.68 12.85
N ILE A 155 -6.37 -10.56 12.17
CA ILE A 155 -5.07 -10.29 12.79
C ILE A 155 -5.12 -8.97 13.56
N ASP A 156 -5.63 -7.90 12.96
CA ASP A 156 -5.66 -6.58 13.58
C ASP A 156 -6.58 -6.57 14.84
N ILE A 157 -7.69 -7.31 14.83
CA ILE A 157 -8.56 -7.48 16.02
C ILE A 157 -7.84 -8.26 17.13
N LEU A 158 -7.12 -9.33 16.79
CA LEU A 158 -6.37 -10.11 17.78
C LEU A 158 -5.19 -9.31 18.35
N VAL A 159 -4.50 -8.52 17.52
CA VAL A 159 -3.48 -7.55 17.95
C VAL A 159 -4.07 -6.58 18.96
N PHE A 160 -5.20 -5.97 18.62
CA PHE A 160 -5.88 -5.04 19.53
C PHE A 160 -6.21 -5.68 20.88
N PHE A 161 -6.73 -6.91 20.88
CA PHE A 161 -7.04 -7.63 22.12
C PHE A 161 -5.81 -7.77 23.02
N ILE A 162 -4.71 -8.25 22.45
CA ILE A 162 -3.47 -8.52 23.18
C ILE A 162 -2.87 -7.20 23.70
N GLU A 163 -2.87 -6.14 22.89
CA GLU A 163 -2.41 -4.82 23.32
C GLU A 163 -3.27 -4.24 24.44
N LYS A 164 -4.60 -4.36 24.34
CA LYS A 164 -5.53 -3.87 25.36
C LYS A 164 -5.31 -4.62 26.69
N ALA A 165 -5.14 -5.94 26.62
CA ALA A 165 -4.80 -6.76 27.78
C ALA A 165 -3.48 -6.30 28.42
N ARG A 166 -2.42 -6.12 27.62
CA ARG A 166 -1.12 -5.64 28.08
C ARG A 166 -1.20 -4.27 28.74
N LYS A 167 -1.89 -3.31 28.12
CA LYS A 167 -2.12 -1.97 28.69
C LYS A 167 -2.84 -2.07 30.04
N ALA A 168 -3.87 -2.92 30.15
CA ALA A 168 -4.60 -3.16 31.39
C ALA A 168 -3.71 -3.79 32.48
N PHE A 169 -2.93 -4.82 32.14
CA PHE A 169 -1.99 -5.46 33.07
C PHE A 169 -0.87 -4.53 33.54
N ASN A 170 -0.32 -3.72 32.64
CA ASN A 170 0.68 -2.70 32.96
C ASN A 170 0.11 -1.65 33.93
N LYS A 171 -1.12 -1.17 33.71
CA LYS A 171 -1.80 -0.25 34.63
C LYS A 171 -1.99 -0.83 36.04
N LEU A 172 -2.12 -2.15 36.15
CA LEU A 172 -2.21 -2.87 37.43
C LEU A 172 -0.84 -3.25 38.02
N GLY A 173 0.27 -2.96 37.33
CA GLY A 173 1.62 -3.38 37.75
C GLY A 173 1.81 -4.91 37.74
N LYS A 174 1.08 -5.62 36.87
CA LYS A 174 1.05 -7.09 36.81
C LYS A 174 1.83 -7.63 35.61
N SER A 175 3.14 -7.40 35.56
CA SER A 175 3.99 -7.90 34.46
C SER A 175 3.91 -9.41 34.26
N GLY A 176 3.77 -10.19 35.34
CA GLY A 176 3.60 -11.65 35.25
C GLY A 176 2.35 -12.09 34.46
N TYR A 177 1.31 -11.25 34.39
CA TYR A 177 0.10 -11.56 33.62
C TYR A 177 0.35 -11.43 32.11
N ILE A 178 1.26 -10.53 31.71
CA ILE A 178 1.71 -10.43 30.31
C ILE A 178 2.47 -11.70 29.93
N THR A 179 3.35 -12.20 30.81
CA THR A 179 4.03 -13.48 30.61
C THR A 179 3.04 -14.62 30.46
N CYS A 180 2.06 -14.75 31.36
CA CYS A 180 1.03 -15.79 31.26
C CYS A 180 0.19 -15.67 29.99
N LEU A 181 -0.14 -14.45 29.54
CA LEU A 181 -0.87 -14.25 28.29
C LEU A 181 -0.04 -14.72 27.09
N ASN A 182 1.24 -14.35 27.06
CA ASN A 182 2.17 -14.76 26.01
C ASN A 182 2.38 -16.27 25.98
N GLU A 183 2.54 -16.90 27.14
CA GLU A 183 2.61 -18.36 27.29
C GLU A 183 1.35 -19.03 26.76
N ARG A 184 0.17 -18.48 27.10
CA ARG A 184 -1.11 -19.03 26.63
C ARG A 184 -1.27 -18.91 25.12
N CYS A 185 -0.87 -17.80 24.51
CA CYS A 185 -0.87 -17.65 23.05
C CYS A 185 0.19 -18.52 22.36
N SER A 186 1.19 -19.02 23.11
CA SER A 186 2.23 -19.93 22.61
C SER A 186 1.93 -21.41 22.93
N ASP A 187 0.77 -21.71 23.48
CA ASP A 187 0.33 -23.06 23.84
C ASP A 187 0.12 -23.89 22.56
N PRO A 188 0.84 -25.03 22.37
CA PRO A 188 0.73 -25.84 21.17
C PRO A 188 -0.68 -26.38 20.90
N GLU A 189 -1.47 -26.67 21.93
CA GLU A 189 -2.85 -27.14 21.76
C GLU A 189 -3.75 -26.00 21.25
N LEU A 190 -3.53 -24.79 21.78
CA LEU A 190 -4.29 -23.61 21.35
C LEU A 190 -3.92 -23.20 19.93
N ILE A 191 -2.62 -23.25 19.58
CA ILE A 191 -2.12 -23.01 18.22
C ILE A 191 -2.70 -24.03 17.24
N ALA A 192 -2.71 -25.32 17.61
CA ALA A 192 -3.28 -26.36 16.76
C ALA A 192 -4.78 -26.14 16.52
N ALA A 193 -5.50 -25.63 17.51
CA ALA A 193 -6.92 -25.26 17.37
C ALA A 193 -7.12 -23.96 16.58
N TYR A 194 -6.20 -23.00 16.70
CA TYR A 194 -6.29 -21.66 16.12
C TYR A 194 -4.96 -21.24 15.46
N PRO A 195 -4.70 -21.69 14.22
CA PRO A 195 -3.45 -21.41 13.51
C PRO A 195 -3.13 -19.93 13.31
N ILE A 196 -4.12 -19.03 13.45
CA ILE A 196 -3.93 -17.57 13.42
C ILE A 196 -2.90 -17.08 14.45
N LEU A 197 -2.65 -17.83 15.53
CA LEU A 197 -1.62 -17.52 16.53
C LEU A 197 -0.18 -17.70 16.01
N GLU A 198 0.03 -18.50 14.97
CA GLU A 198 1.33 -18.66 14.31
C GLU A 198 1.64 -17.53 13.33
N HIS A 199 0.68 -16.63 13.07
CA HIS A 199 0.92 -15.51 12.19
C HIS A 199 2.11 -14.67 12.67
N PRO A 200 3.06 -14.28 11.80
CA PRO A 200 4.30 -13.59 12.19
C PRO A 200 4.07 -12.34 13.03
N VAL A 201 3.05 -11.55 12.70
CA VAL A 201 2.62 -10.38 13.49
C VAL A 201 2.29 -10.74 14.94
N ILE A 202 1.53 -11.81 15.14
CA ILE A 202 1.09 -12.26 16.46
C ILE A 202 2.28 -12.83 17.22
N ARG A 203 3.11 -13.64 16.56
CA ARG A 203 4.35 -14.19 17.12
C ARG A 203 5.30 -13.08 17.58
N ALA A 204 5.61 -12.13 16.72
CA ALA A 204 6.49 -11.00 17.02
C ALA A 204 5.95 -10.19 18.22
N MET A 205 4.65 -9.92 18.22
CA MET A 205 4.02 -9.25 19.36
C MET A 205 4.18 -10.06 20.66
N ILE A 206 3.96 -11.38 20.64
CA ILE A 206 4.06 -12.27 21.81
C ILE A 206 5.51 -12.36 22.31
N THR A 207 6.47 -12.58 21.42
CA THR A 207 7.89 -12.74 21.74
C THR A 207 8.58 -11.42 22.09
N GLY A 208 8.00 -10.29 21.68
CA GLY A 208 8.63 -8.98 21.75
C GLY A 208 9.68 -8.77 20.67
N GLU A 209 9.70 -9.63 19.65
CA GLU A 209 10.53 -9.43 18.47
C GLU A 209 9.99 -8.25 17.67
N GLU A 210 10.90 -7.48 17.09
CA GLU A 210 10.53 -6.42 16.18
C GLU A 210 9.93 -7.05 14.93
N LEU A 211 8.67 -6.75 14.67
CA LEU A 211 7.89 -7.34 13.58
C LEU A 211 8.50 -7.04 12.22
N PHE A 212 9.11 -5.86 12.14
CA PHE A 212 9.73 -5.35 10.95
C PHE A 212 10.71 -4.23 11.28
N SER A 213 11.95 -4.38 10.84
CA SER A 213 12.89 -3.28 10.68
C SER A 213 13.59 -3.36 9.34
N VAL A 214 13.76 -2.20 8.70
CA VAL A 214 14.63 -2.08 7.54
C VAL A 214 16.06 -1.95 8.03
N GLU A 215 16.83 -3.00 7.82
CA GLU A 215 18.27 -2.99 8.00
C GLU A 215 18.93 -2.58 6.69
N THR A 216 19.83 -1.61 6.79
CA THR A 216 20.64 -1.18 5.65
C THR A 216 21.99 -1.89 5.68
N VAL A 217 22.41 -2.45 4.56
CA VAL A 217 23.70 -3.10 4.41
C VAL A 217 24.66 -2.28 3.58
N THR A 218 25.95 -2.45 3.84
CA THR A 218 27.00 -1.96 2.93
C THR A 218 27.12 -2.95 1.78
N VAL A 219 27.01 -2.44 0.56
CA VAL A 219 27.16 -3.26 -0.65
C VAL A 219 28.40 -2.77 -1.40
N LEU A 220 29.35 -3.67 -1.60
CA LEU A 220 30.52 -3.41 -2.43
C LEU A 220 30.20 -3.82 -3.87
N ARG A 221 30.16 -2.83 -4.77
CA ARG A 221 29.84 -3.01 -6.19
C ARG A 221 30.98 -2.49 -7.04
N ASP A 222 31.43 -3.31 -7.98
CA ASP A 222 32.29 -2.79 -9.07
C ASP A 222 31.41 -2.31 -10.24
N ARG A 223 30.44 -3.13 -10.65
CA ARG A 223 29.54 -2.86 -11.77
C ARG A 223 28.26 -3.69 -11.71
N LEU A 224 27.13 -3.08 -12.06
CA LEU A 224 25.85 -3.77 -12.22
C LEU A 224 25.62 -4.25 -13.66
N GLU A 225 25.02 -5.43 -13.79
CA GLU A 225 24.58 -6.02 -15.05
C GLU A 225 23.12 -6.50 -14.93
N PRO A 226 22.32 -6.44 -16.00
CA PRO A 226 20.93 -6.87 -15.95
C PRO A 226 20.85 -8.41 -15.97
N SER A 227 19.81 -8.99 -15.37
CA SER A 227 19.50 -10.41 -15.57
C SER A 227 19.11 -10.72 -17.02
N GLU A 228 19.02 -12.02 -17.35
CA GLU A 228 18.53 -12.44 -18.68
C GLU A 228 17.10 -11.96 -18.95
N SER A 229 16.20 -11.99 -17.96
CA SER A 229 14.83 -11.47 -18.11
C SER A 229 14.84 -9.98 -18.48
N ILE A 230 15.67 -9.17 -17.81
CA ILE A 230 15.79 -7.74 -18.11
C ILE A 230 16.51 -7.50 -19.45
N LYS A 231 17.49 -8.32 -19.83
CA LYS A 231 18.10 -8.26 -21.17
C LYS A 231 17.07 -8.46 -22.27
N ILE A 232 16.14 -9.40 -22.10
CA ILE A 232 15.03 -9.63 -23.05
C ILE A 232 14.17 -8.37 -23.17
N ILE A 233 13.76 -7.77 -22.04
CA ILE A 233 12.97 -6.52 -22.04
C ILE A 233 13.73 -5.39 -22.76
N PHE A 234 15.01 -5.18 -22.43
CA PHE A 234 15.82 -4.13 -23.07
C PHE A 234 16.05 -4.40 -24.56
N HIS A 235 16.20 -5.66 -24.95
CA HIS A 235 16.32 -6.06 -26.36
C HIS A 235 15.03 -5.77 -27.12
N GLN A 236 13.86 -6.09 -26.54
CA GLN A 236 12.56 -5.79 -27.13
C GLN A 236 12.39 -4.28 -27.31
N LEU A 237 12.68 -3.48 -26.28
CA LEU A 237 12.60 -2.01 -26.36
C LEU A 237 13.51 -1.44 -27.45
N ASN A 238 14.74 -1.94 -27.54
CA ASN A 238 15.65 -1.54 -28.63
C ASN A 238 15.11 -1.96 -30.00
N SER A 239 14.50 -3.15 -30.11
CA SER A 239 13.95 -3.64 -31.37
C SER A 239 12.76 -2.81 -31.83
N GLU A 240 11.82 -2.50 -30.92
CA GLU A 240 10.69 -1.61 -31.19
C GLU A 240 11.16 -0.23 -31.64
N TYR A 241 12.17 0.30 -30.94
CA TYR A 241 12.81 1.55 -31.31
C TYR A 241 13.37 1.48 -32.74
N TYR A 242 14.30 0.58 -33.03
CA TYR A 242 14.93 0.51 -34.35
C TYR A 242 13.97 0.12 -35.49
N ALA A 243 12.85 -0.53 -35.20
CA ALA A 243 11.81 -0.88 -36.18
C ALA A 243 10.82 0.28 -36.45
N HIS A 244 10.87 1.37 -35.68
CA HIS A 244 9.91 2.45 -35.81
C HIS A 244 10.06 3.16 -37.18
N ARG A 245 8.95 3.36 -37.89
CA ARG A 245 8.95 3.83 -39.30
C ARG A 245 9.56 5.22 -39.51
N GLU A 246 9.49 6.07 -38.48
CA GLU A 246 10.00 7.45 -38.50
C GLU A 246 11.49 7.54 -38.12
N ILE A 247 12.16 6.39 -37.92
CA ILE A 247 13.58 6.32 -37.60
C ILE A 247 14.39 6.19 -38.89
N ASN A 248 15.18 7.22 -39.20
CA ASN A 248 16.06 7.25 -40.37
C ASN A 248 17.50 6.91 -39.96
N HIS A 249 17.79 5.61 -39.93
CA HIS A 249 19.08 5.00 -39.52
C HIS A 249 20.36 5.62 -40.11
N PRO A 250 20.44 6.02 -41.40
CA PRO A 250 21.68 6.51 -42.00
C PRO A 250 22.20 7.84 -41.44
N ALA A 251 21.35 8.63 -40.75
CA ALA A 251 21.70 9.99 -40.33
C ALA A 251 21.81 10.20 -38.82
N GLY A 252 21.47 9.20 -37.99
CA GLY A 252 21.37 9.38 -36.54
C GLY A 252 20.30 10.40 -36.12
N ASN A 253 19.33 10.65 -37.00
CA ASN A 253 18.21 11.56 -36.83
C ASN A 253 16.93 10.76 -36.59
N TRP A 254 16.17 11.14 -35.56
CA TRP A 254 14.98 10.44 -35.12
C TRP A 254 13.81 11.41 -35.17
N TRP A 255 12.79 11.12 -35.98
CA TRP A 255 11.74 12.11 -36.29
C TRP A 255 12.33 13.46 -36.76
N GLY A 256 13.50 13.44 -37.42
CA GLY A 256 14.22 14.64 -37.86
C GLY A 256 15.09 15.34 -36.80
N TYR A 257 15.22 14.79 -35.59
CA TYR A 257 15.99 15.39 -34.49
C TYR A 257 17.25 14.57 -34.14
N ASP A 258 18.33 15.25 -33.75
CA ASP A 258 19.54 14.59 -33.24
C ASP A 258 19.38 14.15 -31.76
N ASN A 259 20.31 13.32 -31.27
CA ASN A 259 20.31 12.84 -29.88
C ASN A 259 20.33 13.98 -28.85
N ARG A 260 20.99 15.10 -29.17
CA ARG A 260 21.13 16.24 -28.25
C ARG A 260 19.78 16.92 -28.06
N THR A 261 19.04 17.11 -29.15
CA THR A 261 17.70 17.71 -29.19
C THR A 261 16.70 16.79 -28.50
N ILE A 262 16.77 15.48 -28.76
CA ILE A 262 15.91 14.51 -28.08
C ILE A 262 16.11 14.53 -26.57
N LEU A 263 17.35 14.41 -26.10
CA LEU A 263 17.64 14.39 -24.67
C LEU A 263 17.40 15.75 -24.00
N GLY A 264 17.71 16.86 -24.69
CA GLY A 264 17.67 18.21 -24.16
C GLY A 264 16.28 18.86 -24.20
N GLU A 265 15.55 18.67 -25.28
CA GLU A 265 14.31 19.40 -25.58
C GLU A 265 13.09 18.48 -25.58
N VAL A 266 13.14 17.34 -26.28
CA VAL A 266 12.00 16.42 -26.38
C VAL A 266 11.72 15.76 -25.03
N LEU A 267 12.73 15.12 -24.44
CA LEU A 267 12.65 14.41 -23.17
C LEU A 267 12.97 15.31 -21.98
N ARG A 268 13.69 16.42 -22.18
CA ARG A 268 14.23 17.28 -21.10
C ARG A 268 14.91 16.45 -19.99
N ARG A 269 15.61 15.39 -20.39
CA ARG A 269 16.20 14.35 -19.53
C ARG A 269 15.21 13.70 -18.55
N GLY A 270 13.99 13.42 -19.01
CA GLY A 270 12.91 12.82 -18.23
C GLY A 270 11.95 13.81 -17.57
N ARG A 271 12.12 15.12 -17.75
CA ARG A 271 11.29 16.18 -17.12
C ARG A 271 10.27 16.82 -18.07
N THR A 272 10.11 16.26 -19.26
CA THR A 272 9.12 16.74 -20.22
C THR A 272 7.71 16.39 -19.75
N ASP A 273 6.70 17.12 -20.22
CA ASP A 273 5.31 16.72 -20.04
C ASP A 273 4.99 15.59 -21.03
N PHE A 274 4.96 14.35 -20.56
CA PHE A 274 4.68 13.17 -21.40
C PHE A 274 3.21 13.06 -21.82
N ARG A 275 2.32 13.96 -21.35
CA ARG A 275 0.95 14.09 -21.87
C ARG A 275 0.87 14.89 -23.17
N LYS A 276 1.95 15.58 -23.53
CA LYS A 276 2.02 16.46 -24.71
C LYS A 276 3.00 15.91 -25.73
N SER A 277 2.59 15.92 -27.00
CA SER A 277 3.46 15.65 -28.14
C SER A 277 4.57 16.71 -28.28
N TYR A 278 5.56 16.43 -29.12
CA TYR A 278 6.60 17.37 -29.51
C TYR A 278 6.74 17.37 -31.04
N GLY A 279 6.19 18.39 -31.71
CA GLY A 279 6.07 18.35 -33.17
C GLY A 279 5.29 17.12 -33.61
N GLU A 280 5.91 16.29 -34.46
CA GLU A 280 5.35 15.02 -34.95
C GLU A 280 5.58 13.84 -34.00
N ILE A 281 6.38 14.01 -32.94
CA ILE A 281 6.64 12.96 -31.95
C ILE A 281 5.41 12.84 -31.04
N THR A 282 4.70 11.72 -31.14
CA THR A 282 3.53 11.45 -30.31
C THR A 282 3.91 11.22 -28.84
N THR A 283 2.92 11.15 -27.94
CA THR A 283 3.18 10.83 -26.53
C THR A 283 3.77 9.43 -26.36
N ASP A 284 3.33 8.45 -27.13
CA ASP A 284 3.85 7.08 -27.07
C ASP A 284 5.27 7.00 -27.64
N ASP A 285 5.58 7.77 -28.69
CA ASP A 285 6.94 7.90 -29.23
C ASP A 285 7.90 8.52 -28.23
N LYS A 286 7.47 9.57 -27.51
CA LYS A 286 8.26 10.16 -26.41
C LYS A 286 8.55 9.14 -25.32
N VAL A 287 7.58 8.28 -24.99
CA VAL A 287 7.78 7.21 -24.00
C VAL A 287 8.75 6.17 -24.52
N LEU A 288 8.66 5.75 -25.79
CA LEU A 288 9.62 4.84 -26.41
C LEU A 288 11.05 5.42 -26.38
N LEU A 289 11.20 6.71 -26.71
CA LEU A 289 12.46 7.44 -26.58
C LEU A 289 12.98 7.44 -25.14
N TYR A 290 12.11 7.70 -24.16
CA TYR A 290 12.48 7.63 -22.74
C TYR A 290 12.95 6.22 -22.34
N CYS A 291 12.24 5.17 -22.76
CA CYS A 291 12.62 3.79 -22.51
C CYS A 291 14.00 3.47 -23.11
N PHE A 292 14.28 3.98 -24.30
CA PHE A 292 15.57 3.76 -24.96
C PHE A 292 16.73 4.50 -24.27
N PHE A 293 16.53 5.79 -23.93
CA PHE A 293 17.59 6.69 -23.47
C PHE A 293 17.75 6.77 -21.95
N ASN A 294 16.66 6.76 -21.18
CA ASN A 294 16.67 7.09 -19.75
C ASN A 294 16.39 5.87 -18.85
N MET A 295 15.47 5.00 -19.25
CA MET A 295 15.00 3.90 -18.40
C MET A 295 16.11 2.98 -17.93
N LYS A 296 17.08 2.61 -18.79
CA LYS A 296 18.20 1.72 -18.43
C LYS A 296 19.00 2.26 -17.25
N LYS A 297 19.34 3.55 -17.30
CA LYS A 297 20.06 4.22 -16.22
C LYS A 297 19.25 4.21 -14.93
N HIS A 298 17.98 4.62 -15.03
CA HIS A 298 17.10 4.70 -13.86
C HIS A 298 16.90 3.30 -13.23
N PHE A 299 16.76 2.25 -14.04
CA PHE A 299 16.69 0.87 -13.60
C PHE A 299 17.89 0.48 -12.72
N TYR A 300 19.13 0.66 -13.19
CA TYR A 300 20.31 0.26 -12.41
C TYR A 300 20.46 1.05 -11.12
N THR A 301 20.13 2.34 -11.17
CA THR A 301 20.23 3.17 -9.97
C THR A 301 19.18 2.78 -8.93
N SER A 302 17.93 2.49 -9.34
CA SER A 302 16.90 1.96 -8.43
C SER A 302 17.29 0.59 -7.88
N TYR A 303 17.84 -0.30 -8.73
CA TYR A 303 18.35 -1.61 -8.32
C TYR A 303 19.41 -1.46 -7.22
N ALA A 304 20.39 -0.56 -7.41
CA ALA A 304 21.43 -0.30 -6.43
C ALA A 304 20.88 0.20 -5.09
N VAL A 305 19.87 1.08 -5.11
CA VAL A 305 19.24 1.57 -3.89
C VAL A 305 18.47 0.47 -3.16
N PHE A 306 17.68 -0.34 -3.87
CA PHE A 306 16.96 -1.46 -3.26
C PHE A 306 17.90 -2.53 -2.69
N GLU A 307 19.06 -2.74 -3.30
CA GLU A 307 20.04 -3.71 -2.81
C GLU A 307 20.59 -3.35 -1.42
N LEU A 308 20.60 -2.07 -1.04
CA LEU A 308 20.98 -1.62 0.31
C LEU A 308 20.05 -2.14 1.39
N ILE A 309 18.81 -2.46 1.04
CA ILE A 309 17.78 -2.95 1.98
C ILE A 309 17.34 -4.37 1.61
N LEU A 310 18.12 -5.07 0.79
CA LEU A 310 17.77 -6.40 0.28
C LEU A 310 17.49 -7.45 1.36
N PRO A 311 18.25 -7.56 2.47
CA PRO A 311 17.94 -8.53 3.51
C PRO A 311 16.52 -8.35 4.04
N SER A 312 16.15 -7.11 4.33
CA SER A 312 14.82 -6.70 4.72
C SER A 312 13.80 -7.00 3.62
N LEU A 313 14.01 -6.54 2.38
CA LEU A 313 13.11 -6.82 1.26
C LEU A 313 12.84 -8.32 1.05
N LYS A 314 13.84 -9.19 1.22
CA LYS A 314 13.65 -10.64 1.10
C LYS A 314 12.68 -11.19 2.13
N THR A 315 12.80 -10.75 3.39
CA THR A 315 11.86 -11.14 4.45
C THR A 315 10.44 -10.71 4.11
N PHE A 316 10.28 -9.54 3.49
CA PHE A 316 8.97 -8.93 3.24
C PHE A 316 8.28 -9.55 2.03
N PHE A 317 9.01 -9.66 0.92
CA PHE A 317 8.47 -10.03 -0.38
C PHE A 317 8.45 -11.55 -0.64
N ASN A 318 9.10 -12.38 0.19
CA ASN A 318 9.04 -13.84 0.06
C ASN A 318 8.24 -14.53 1.17
N ASN A 319 7.68 -13.78 2.12
CA ASN A 319 6.89 -14.37 3.19
C ASN A 319 5.40 -14.31 2.82
N THR A 320 4.78 -15.48 2.72
CA THR A 320 3.39 -15.66 2.29
C THR A 320 2.35 -15.06 3.24
N ASP A 321 2.74 -14.80 4.50
CA ASP A 321 1.88 -14.16 5.50
C ASP A 321 1.80 -12.64 5.32
N TYR A 322 2.66 -12.06 4.48
CA TYR A 322 2.59 -10.66 4.09
C TYR A 322 2.04 -10.51 2.68
N LYS A 323 1.42 -9.36 2.43
CA LYS A 323 0.98 -8.91 1.11
C LYS A 323 1.62 -7.54 0.85
N PRO A 324 2.94 -7.48 0.58
CA PRO A 324 3.65 -6.21 0.50
C PRO A 324 3.07 -5.30 -0.57
N ILE A 325 3.05 -4.01 -0.27
CA ILE A 325 2.57 -2.98 -1.20
C ILE A 325 3.76 -2.12 -1.61
N MET A 326 3.95 -1.94 -2.91
CA MET A 326 4.83 -0.91 -3.46
C MET A 326 3.99 0.19 -4.11
N ILE A 327 4.13 1.41 -3.62
CA ILE A 327 3.54 2.61 -4.21
C ILE A 327 4.63 3.36 -4.97
N ASP A 328 4.62 3.27 -6.29
CA ASP A 328 5.64 3.85 -7.17
C ASP A 328 5.14 5.17 -7.77
N LEU A 329 5.56 6.28 -7.18
CA LEU A 329 5.13 7.63 -7.51
C LEU A 329 6.01 8.23 -8.61
N GLY A 330 5.38 8.62 -9.72
CA GLY A 330 6.12 8.95 -10.94
C GLY A 330 6.73 7.70 -11.56
N CYS A 331 5.97 6.60 -11.60
CA CYS A 331 6.49 5.28 -11.97
C CYS A 331 7.08 5.21 -13.38
N GLY A 332 6.73 6.17 -14.25
CA GLY A 332 7.05 6.12 -15.67
C GLY A 332 6.58 4.79 -16.26
N PRO A 333 7.45 4.07 -16.98
CA PRO A 333 7.13 2.77 -17.54
C PRO A 333 7.42 1.62 -16.55
N MET A 334 7.14 1.77 -15.25
CA MET A 334 7.43 0.79 -14.17
C MET A 334 8.93 0.52 -13.94
N THR A 335 9.78 1.55 -14.04
CA THR A 335 11.23 1.32 -14.03
C THR A 335 11.74 0.79 -12.69
N SER A 336 11.29 1.38 -11.57
CA SER A 336 11.66 0.90 -10.23
C SER A 336 11.01 -0.43 -9.89
N GLY A 337 9.76 -0.66 -10.28
CA GLY A 337 9.10 -1.96 -10.10
C GLY A 337 9.86 -3.11 -10.78
N LEU A 338 10.32 -2.91 -12.02
CA LEU A 338 11.18 -3.88 -12.72
C LEU A 338 12.51 -4.11 -11.99
N ALA A 339 13.14 -3.05 -11.48
CA ALA A 339 14.40 -3.15 -10.75
C ALA A 339 14.26 -3.97 -9.46
N LEU A 340 13.18 -3.74 -8.70
CA LEU A 340 12.88 -4.50 -7.49
C LEU A 340 12.61 -5.98 -7.82
N ALA A 341 11.78 -6.25 -8.83
CA ALA A 341 11.45 -7.61 -9.23
C ALA A 341 12.68 -8.39 -9.73
N ASP A 342 13.54 -7.73 -10.50
CA ASP A 342 14.79 -8.34 -10.96
C ASP A 342 15.72 -8.67 -9.79
N LEU A 343 15.89 -7.72 -8.86
CA LEU A 343 16.72 -7.90 -7.67
C LEU A 343 16.22 -9.09 -6.83
N ILE A 344 14.91 -9.18 -6.57
CA ILE A 344 14.34 -10.30 -5.81
C ILE A 344 14.56 -11.61 -6.55
N LYS A 345 14.15 -11.70 -7.82
CA LYS A 345 14.28 -12.94 -8.60
C LYS A 345 15.72 -13.43 -8.73
N THR A 346 16.65 -12.53 -9.03
CA THR A 346 18.07 -12.89 -9.14
C THR A 346 18.68 -13.36 -7.82
N THR A 347 18.19 -12.85 -6.68
CA THR A 347 18.76 -13.19 -5.38
C THR A 347 18.05 -14.34 -4.66
N THR A 348 16.78 -14.62 -4.97
CA THR A 348 15.98 -15.66 -4.30
C THR A 348 15.65 -16.83 -5.22
N GLY A 349 15.76 -16.64 -6.54
CA GLY A 349 15.29 -17.59 -7.55
C GLY A 349 13.79 -17.53 -7.82
N ASN A 350 13.02 -16.77 -7.02
CA ASN A 350 11.56 -16.68 -7.13
C ASN A 350 11.15 -15.36 -7.76
N ALA A 351 10.18 -15.40 -8.65
CA ALA A 351 9.55 -14.19 -9.16
C ALA A 351 8.88 -13.40 -8.01
N LEU A 352 8.81 -12.08 -8.16
CA LEU A 352 8.24 -11.20 -7.16
C LEU A 352 6.72 -11.36 -7.10
N SER A 353 6.17 -11.58 -5.89
CA SER A 353 4.74 -11.49 -5.60
C SER A 353 4.46 -10.31 -4.67
N PHE A 354 3.65 -9.36 -5.14
CA PHE A 354 3.29 -8.15 -4.40
C PHE A 354 2.07 -7.44 -4.99
N THR A 355 1.62 -6.41 -4.30
CA THR A 355 0.69 -5.41 -4.84
C THR A 355 1.48 -4.18 -5.31
N TYR A 356 1.45 -3.91 -6.61
CA TYR A 356 2.09 -2.75 -7.23
C TYR A 356 1.08 -1.66 -7.54
N ILE A 357 1.40 -0.43 -7.16
CA ILE A 357 0.59 0.75 -7.43
C ILE A 357 1.45 1.76 -8.18
N GLY A 358 1.32 1.78 -9.50
CA GLY A 358 2.02 2.73 -10.36
C GLY A 358 1.22 4.03 -10.51
N VAL A 359 1.81 5.16 -10.11
CA VAL A 359 1.21 6.47 -10.30
C VAL A 359 2.03 7.28 -11.28
N ASP A 360 1.45 7.72 -12.39
CA ASP A 360 2.11 8.63 -13.33
C ASP A 360 1.05 9.48 -14.03
N ILE A 361 1.28 10.80 -14.09
CA ILE A 361 0.35 11.75 -14.71
C ILE A 361 0.17 11.51 -16.22
N ALA A 362 1.05 10.75 -16.88
CA ALA A 362 1.01 10.51 -18.31
C ALA A 362 0.39 9.15 -18.65
N PRO A 363 -0.78 9.10 -19.31
CA PRO A 363 -1.40 7.84 -19.74
C PRO A 363 -0.50 6.96 -20.61
N ALA A 364 0.37 7.57 -21.42
CA ALA A 364 1.32 6.83 -22.26
C ALA A 364 2.40 6.10 -21.44
N MET A 365 2.84 6.67 -20.31
CA MET A 365 3.76 6.00 -19.37
C MET A 365 3.07 4.79 -18.73
N LEU A 366 1.83 4.97 -18.25
CA LEU A 366 1.04 3.90 -17.65
C LEU A 366 0.75 2.77 -18.65
N ARG A 367 0.37 3.10 -19.90
CA ARG A 367 0.20 2.08 -20.96
C ARG A 367 1.48 1.28 -21.19
N ARG A 368 2.63 1.94 -21.21
CA ARG A 368 3.92 1.26 -21.35
C ARG A 368 4.24 0.39 -20.14
N ALA A 369 4.02 0.87 -18.93
CA ALA A 369 4.17 0.10 -17.70
C ALA A 369 3.37 -1.22 -17.77
N LYS A 370 2.10 -1.16 -18.18
CA LYS A 370 1.23 -2.33 -18.30
C LYS A 370 1.78 -3.45 -19.19
N THR A 371 2.60 -3.11 -20.18
CA THR A 371 3.22 -4.12 -21.07
C THR A 371 4.22 -5.01 -20.35
N PHE A 372 4.71 -4.61 -19.17
CA PHE A 372 5.71 -5.36 -18.41
C PHE A 372 5.15 -6.29 -17.33
N GLU A 373 3.85 -6.20 -17.01
CA GLU A 373 3.21 -7.05 -15.99
C GLU A 373 3.31 -8.55 -16.30
N VAL A 374 3.32 -8.88 -17.59
CA VAL A 374 3.40 -10.26 -18.09
C VAL A 374 4.83 -10.83 -18.08
N SER A 375 5.80 -10.07 -17.59
CA SER A 375 7.18 -10.53 -17.47
C SER A 375 7.30 -11.67 -16.46
N ASP A 376 8.18 -12.62 -16.76
CA ASP A 376 8.47 -13.76 -15.90
C ASP A 376 9.20 -13.39 -14.60
N ILE A 377 9.49 -12.12 -14.36
CA ILE A 377 10.05 -11.61 -13.09
C ILE A 377 8.97 -11.36 -12.03
N PHE A 378 7.69 -11.41 -12.41
CA PHE A 378 6.54 -11.30 -11.51
C PHE A 378 5.78 -12.63 -11.43
N SER A 379 5.18 -12.91 -10.28
CA SER A 379 4.29 -14.05 -10.04
C SER A 379 3.18 -13.65 -9.09
N GLU A 380 1.93 -13.98 -9.41
CA GLU A 380 0.76 -13.70 -8.54
C GLU A 380 0.67 -12.24 -8.07
N SER A 381 1.26 -11.31 -8.83
CA SER A 381 1.27 -9.90 -8.50
C SER A 381 -0.01 -9.23 -8.97
N THR A 382 -0.47 -8.26 -8.19
CA THR A 382 -1.62 -7.41 -8.55
C THR A 382 -1.13 -6.02 -8.90
N PHE A 383 -1.60 -5.48 -10.04
CA PHE A 383 -1.15 -4.19 -10.56
C PHE A 383 -2.30 -3.20 -10.64
N TYR A 384 -2.11 -2.04 -10.03
CA TYR A 384 -3.00 -0.89 -10.10
C TYR A 384 -2.27 0.29 -10.70
N TYR A 385 -2.94 1.04 -11.59
CA TYR A 385 -2.37 2.23 -12.20
C TYR A 385 -3.31 3.41 -12.10
N HIS A 386 -2.75 4.55 -11.73
CA HIS A 386 -3.50 5.78 -11.53
C HIS A 386 -2.75 6.97 -12.12
N GLU A 387 -3.50 7.92 -12.66
CA GLU A 387 -2.92 9.21 -13.08
C GLU A 387 -2.72 10.17 -11.90
N ASN A 388 -3.43 9.92 -10.80
CA ASN A 388 -3.37 10.69 -9.56
C ASN A 388 -3.33 9.76 -8.35
N TRP A 389 -2.46 10.03 -7.38
CA TRP A 389 -2.36 9.23 -6.16
C TRP A 389 -3.62 9.33 -5.28
N ASN A 390 -4.45 10.36 -5.46
CA ASN A 390 -5.74 10.47 -4.77
C ASN A 390 -6.77 9.42 -5.23
N ASP A 391 -6.56 8.82 -6.41
CA ASP A 391 -7.43 7.79 -6.98
C ASP A 391 -7.15 6.39 -6.43
N ILE A 392 -6.10 6.25 -5.61
CA ILE A 392 -5.74 4.99 -4.95
C ILE A 392 -6.84 4.63 -3.95
N ASP A 393 -7.31 3.38 -4.05
CA ASP A 393 -8.28 2.82 -3.12
C ASP A 393 -7.61 2.24 -1.88
N PHE A 394 -7.46 3.05 -0.84
CA PHE A 394 -6.83 2.58 0.39
C PHE A 394 -7.71 1.58 1.16
N GLY A 395 -9.02 1.56 0.95
CA GLY A 395 -9.90 0.59 1.59
C GLY A 395 -9.65 -0.82 1.09
N VAL A 396 -9.56 -0.97 -0.23
CA VAL A 396 -9.23 -2.25 -0.88
C VAL A 396 -7.84 -2.72 -0.45
N LEU A 397 -6.85 -1.82 -0.46
CA LEU A 397 -5.48 -2.16 -0.08
C LEU A 397 -5.36 -2.52 1.41
N TYR A 398 -6.06 -1.77 2.26
CA TYR A 398 -6.07 -2.05 3.70
C TYR A 398 -6.76 -3.38 4.00
N ALA A 399 -7.85 -3.73 3.31
CA ALA A 399 -8.48 -5.03 3.48
C ALA A 399 -7.47 -6.17 3.19
N VAL A 400 -6.73 -6.08 2.08
CA VAL A 400 -5.77 -7.12 1.69
C VAL A 400 -4.52 -7.16 2.58
N ALA A 401 -3.95 -6.01 2.92
CA ALA A 401 -2.64 -5.92 3.57
C ALA A 401 -2.71 -5.64 5.07
N GLY A 402 -3.67 -4.82 5.51
CA GLY A 402 -3.89 -4.40 6.91
C GLY A 402 -2.72 -3.68 7.57
N LYS A 403 -2.88 -3.39 8.86
CA LYS A 403 -2.12 -2.31 9.50
C LYS A 403 -0.62 -2.56 9.68
N ASN A 404 -0.24 -3.80 10.00
CA ASN A 404 1.17 -4.15 10.23
C ASN A 404 1.89 -4.66 8.97
N ASN A 405 1.29 -4.49 7.79
CA ASN A 405 1.97 -4.85 6.55
C ASN A 405 2.87 -3.71 6.08
N PRO A 406 4.06 -4.01 5.57
CA PRO A 406 4.99 -3.00 5.09
C PRO A 406 4.51 -2.36 3.79
N VAL A 407 4.67 -1.04 3.72
CA VAL A 407 4.43 -0.25 2.52
C VAL A 407 5.73 0.41 2.09
N LEU A 408 6.15 0.15 0.85
CA LEU A 408 7.30 0.79 0.23
C LEU A 408 6.82 1.85 -0.76
N ILE A 409 7.00 3.13 -0.41
CA ILE A 409 6.77 4.26 -1.30
C ILE A 409 8.06 4.56 -2.04
N ASN A 410 8.10 4.32 -3.35
CA ASN A 410 9.20 4.73 -4.21
C ASN A 410 8.87 6.08 -4.87
N ALA A 411 9.74 7.06 -4.73
CA ALA A 411 9.63 8.38 -5.35
C ALA A 411 10.90 8.74 -6.14
N SER A 412 11.60 7.73 -6.66
CA SER A 412 12.81 7.91 -7.47
C SER A 412 12.52 8.79 -8.68
N TYR A 413 13.31 9.84 -8.85
CA TYR A 413 13.22 10.84 -9.91
C TYR A 413 11.97 11.73 -9.92
N LEU A 414 11.01 11.51 -9.00
CA LEU A 414 9.75 12.27 -8.93
C LEU A 414 9.97 13.76 -8.64
N PHE A 415 10.87 14.08 -7.70
CA PHE A 415 11.08 15.45 -7.22
C PHE A 415 11.74 16.38 -8.24
N ALA A 416 12.26 15.83 -9.33
CA ALA A 416 12.74 16.61 -10.47
C ALA A 416 11.59 17.11 -11.38
N SER A 417 10.35 16.69 -11.14
CA SER A 417 9.17 17.10 -11.90
C SER A 417 8.78 18.55 -11.62
N ASP A 418 8.51 19.31 -12.69
CA ASP A 418 8.04 20.69 -12.60
C ASP A 418 6.64 20.77 -11.95
N SER A 419 5.79 19.75 -12.14
CA SER A 419 4.40 19.73 -11.67
C SER A 419 4.19 19.22 -10.25
N LEU A 420 5.23 18.69 -9.59
CA LEU A 420 5.11 18.18 -8.23
C LEU A 420 4.93 19.33 -7.23
N LEU A 421 3.93 19.20 -6.35
CA LEU A 421 3.73 20.04 -5.17
C LEU A 421 4.14 19.25 -3.92
N PRO A 422 5.24 19.63 -3.23
CA PRO A 422 5.74 18.87 -2.07
C PRO A 422 4.74 18.77 -0.92
N ALA A 423 3.96 19.83 -0.66
CA ALA A 423 2.93 19.83 0.38
C ALA A 423 1.82 18.81 0.12
N ASP A 424 1.33 18.71 -1.12
CA ASP A 424 0.29 17.74 -1.50
C ASP A 424 0.80 16.29 -1.32
N LEU A 425 2.05 16.04 -1.69
CA LEU A 425 2.68 14.73 -1.48
C LEU A 425 2.88 14.43 0.02
N ALA A 426 3.26 15.41 0.83
CA ALA A 426 3.40 15.24 2.27
C ALA A 426 2.08 14.86 2.93
N ILE A 427 0.97 15.48 2.52
CA ILE A 427 -0.39 15.12 2.99
C ILE A 427 -0.71 13.67 2.59
N PHE A 428 -0.47 13.30 1.34
CA PHE A 428 -0.70 11.93 0.86
C PHE A 428 0.11 10.89 1.65
N VAL A 429 1.40 11.15 1.88
CA VAL A 429 2.27 10.24 2.65
C VAL A 429 1.84 10.16 4.11
N ALA A 430 1.47 11.29 4.73
CA ALA A 430 0.92 11.30 6.08
C ALA A 430 -0.40 10.51 6.17
N ASP A 431 -1.27 10.61 5.15
CA ASP A 431 -2.50 9.83 5.10
C ASP A 431 -2.22 8.33 5.04
N ILE A 432 -1.19 7.87 4.31
CA ILE A 432 -0.77 6.45 4.29
C ILE A 432 -0.43 5.95 5.70
N THR A 433 0.28 6.74 6.51
CA THR A 433 0.65 6.34 7.89
C THR A 433 -0.54 6.17 8.84
N LYS A 434 -1.73 6.65 8.47
CA LYS A 434 -2.96 6.39 9.25
C LYS A 434 -3.43 4.94 9.13
N PHE A 435 -3.07 4.28 8.03
CA PHE A 435 -3.47 2.91 7.72
C PHE A 435 -2.41 1.88 8.03
N TRP A 436 -1.14 2.23 7.82
CA TRP A 436 -0.01 1.31 7.96
C TRP A 436 1.01 1.84 8.96
N ASP A 437 1.47 0.96 9.85
CA ASP A 437 2.46 1.31 10.87
C ASP A 437 3.90 1.30 10.33
N HIS A 438 4.15 0.59 9.22
CA HIS A 438 5.48 0.39 8.64
C HIS A 438 5.53 0.97 7.23
N VAL A 439 5.82 2.27 7.12
CA VAL A 439 5.85 3.01 5.84
C VAL A 439 7.28 3.47 5.54
N TYR A 440 7.84 2.99 4.44
CA TYR A 440 9.20 3.31 4.02
C TYR A 440 9.16 4.15 2.76
N PHE A 441 9.93 5.23 2.74
CA PHE A 441 9.99 6.15 1.62
C PHE A 441 11.39 6.11 1.00
N VAL A 442 11.46 5.66 -0.26
CA VAL A 442 12.68 5.61 -1.06
C VAL A 442 12.72 6.84 -1.94
N PHE A 443 13.71 7.68 -1.69
CA PHE A 443 14.03 8.84 -2.50
C PHE A 443 15.33 8.60 -3.26
N GLN A 444 15.34 9.02 -4.52
CA GLN A 444 16.55 9.05 -5.33
C GLN A 444 16.46 10.12 -6.40
N ASN A 445 17.55 10.84 -6.63
CA ASN A 445 17.71 11.79 -7.73
C ASN A 445 19.19 11.86 -8.18
N PRO A 446 19.49 12.49 -9.33
CA PRO A 446 20.86 12.90 -9.62
C PRO A 446 21.37 13.85 -8.53
N ASP A 447 22.66 13.76 -8.20
CA ASP A 447 23.31 14.64 -7.23
C ASP A 447 23.39 16.09 -7.75
N ASN A 448 22.34 16.87 -7.48
CA ASN A 448 22.18 18.25 -7.91
C ASN A 448 21.22 19.01 -6.98
N ASP A 449 21.75 19.97 -6.23
CA ASP A 449 21.01 20.73 -5.20
C ASP A 449 19.70 21.35 -5.71
N ILE A 450 19.71 21.92 -6.92
CA ILE A 450 18.54 22.57 -7.51
C ILE A 450 17.42 21.54 -7.76
N ARG A 451 17.77 20.32 -8.17
CA ARG A 451 16.79 19.25 -8.40
C ARG A 451 16.24 18.63 -7.12
N ASN A 452 16.93 18.83 -6.01
CA ASN A 452 16.59 18.23 -4.73
C ASN A 452 15.87 19.20 -3.78
N THR A 453 15.69 20.47 -4.18
CA THR A 453 15.00 21.48 -3.35
C THR A 453 13.58 21.05 -2.96
N LYS A 454 12.79 20.51 -3.91
CA LYS A 454 11.44 20.00 -3.64
C LYS A 454 11.43 18.81 -2.68
N TYR A 455 12.47 17.98 -2.71
CA TYR A 455 12.61 16.86 -1.78
C TYR A 455 12.87 17.35 -0.37
N LEU A 456 13.77 18.31 -0.20
CA LEU A 456 14.05 18.92 1.11
C LEU A 456 12.80 19.61 1.69
N GLU A 457 12.01 20.28 0.85
CA GLU A 457 10.72 20.85 1.24
C GLU A 457 9.77 19.76 1.75
N PHE A 458 9.52 18.70 0.96
CA PHE A 458 8.69 17.56 1.37
C PHE A 458 9.18 16.94 2.68
N LYS A 459 10.49 16.67 2.79
CA LYS A 459 11.11 16.05 3.96
C LYS A 459 10.90 16.88 5.22
N SER A 460 10.85 18.21 5.11
CA SER A 460 10.56 19.10 6.25
C SER A 460 9.10 19.06 6.73
N LEU A 461 8.19 18.56 5.89
CA LEU A 461 6.75 18.51 6.15
C LEU A 461 6.29 17.15 6.70
N VAL A 462 7.16 16.13 6.68
CA VAL A 462 6.85 14.77 7.15
C VAL A 462 7.70 14.39 8.36
N GLN A 463 7.08 13.76 9.36
CA GLN A 463 7.82 13.18 10.47
C GLN A 463 8.48 11.87 10.02
N HIS A 464 9.77 11.72 10.29
CA HIS A 464 10.52 10.58 9.77
C HIS A 464 11.73 10.22 10.63
N HIS A 465 12.16 8.97 10.52
CA HIS A 465 13.51 8.52 10.85
C HIS A 465 14.29 8.25 9.57
N ARG A 466 15.51 8.75 9.50
CA ARG A 466 16.42 8.49 8.38
C ARG A 466 17.15 7.17 8.60
N LEU A 467 16.93 6.21 7.71
CA LEU A 467 17.57 4.89 7.77
C LEU A 467 18.94 4.91 7.09
N THR A 468 19.02 5.50 5.90
CA THR A 468 20.28 5.70 5.19
C THR A 468 20.20 6.90 4.25
N GLU A 469 21.33 7.56 4.05
CA GLU A 469 21.51 8.66 3.11
C GLU A 469 22.93 8.59 2.56
N ASN A 470 23.06 8.67 1.24
CA ASN A 470 24.38 8.72 0.62
C ASN A 470 24.33 9.33 -0.78
N THR A 471 25.52 9.62 -1.30
CA THR A 471 25.73 9.91 -2.71
C THR A 471 26.70 8.89 -3.28
N GLU A 472 26.29 8.17 -4.32
CA GLU A 472 27.06 7.08 -4.91
C GLU A 472 27.14 7.23 -6.44
N THR A 473 28.28 6.88 -7.01
CA THR A 473 28.42 6.74 -8.47
C THR A 473 28.14 5.29 -8.85
N ILE A 474 26.94 5.03 -9.38
CA ILE A 474 26.54 3.69 -9.79
C ILE A 474 27.11 3.41 -11.17
N ARG A 475 28.02 2.43 -11.27
CA ARG A 475 28.58 1.93 -12.53
C ARG A 475 27.75 0.76 -13.03
N TYR A 476 27.39 0.77 -14.29
CA TYR A 476 26.57 -0.29 -14.89
C TYR A 476 26.93 -0.53 -16.34
N LYS A 477 26.75 -1.78 -16.79
CA LYS A 477 26.94 -2.17 -18.17
C LYS A 477 25.60 -2.43 -18.84
N THR A 478 25.29 -1.61 -19.82
CA THR A 478 24.20 -1.90 -20.76
C THR A 478 24.68 -2.88 -21.83
N VAL A 479 23.76 -3.41 -22.65
CA VAL A 479 24.11 -4.29 -23.78
C VAL A 479 25.14 -3.64 -24.73
N SER A 480 25.16 -2.31 -24.85
CA SER A 480 25.99 -1.59 -25.82
C SER A 480 27.25 -0.94 -25.24
N SER A 481 27.26 -0.54 -23.97
CA SER A 481 28.38 0.19 -23.36
C SER A 481 28.30 0.24 -21.84
N GLU A 482 29.45 0.47 -21.20
CA GLU A 482 29.54 0.82 -19.79
C GLU A 482 29.24 2.30 -19.59
N SER A 483 28.51 2.62 -18.52
CA SER A 483 28.14 3.98 -18.13
C SER A 483 28.11 4.09 -16.61
N ASN A 484 27.96 5.31 -16.12
CA ASN A 484 27.72 5.55 -14.70
C ASN A 484 26.75 6.72 -14.50
N GLU A 485 26.16 6.78 -13.31
CA GLU A 485 25.37 7.93 -12.84
C GLU A 485 25.71 8.21 -11.38
N LYS A 486 25.96 9.47 -11.05
CA LYS A 486 26.09 9.92 -9.66
C LYS A 486 24.70 10.26 -9.11
N VAL A 487 24.26 9.49 -8.12
CA VAL A 487 22.92 9.60 -7.53
C VAL A 487 23.02 9.94 -6.04
N TYR A 488 22.17 10.86 -5.62
CA TYR A 488 21.86 11.11 -4.21
C TYR A 488 20.59 10.33 -3.87
N TYR A 489 20.64 9.54 -2.80
CA TYR A 489 19.51 8.76 -2.34
C TYR A 489 19.35 8.82 -0.83
N GLU A 490 18.12 8.59 -0.39
CA GLU A 490 17.77 8.51 1.00
C GLU A 490 16.61 7.53 1.18
N ILE A 491 16.66 6.74 2.26
CA ILE A 491 15.57 5.88 2.67
C ILE A 491 15.11 6.32 4.04
N LEU A 492 13.82 6.63 4.14
CA LEU A 492 13.17 7.09 5.36
C LEU A 492 12.18 6.04 5.86
N GLU A 493 12.05 5.94 7.16
CA GLU A 493 10.85 5.41 7.81
C GLU A 493 9.96 6.59 8.17
N ILE A 494 8.73 6.61 7.66
CA ILE A 494 7.77 7.69 7.90
C ILE A 494 7.00 7.39 9.18
N MET A 495 6.99 8.35 10.09
CA MET A 495 6.33 8.24 11.38
C MET A 495 4.95 8.90 11.33
N ARG A 496 4.03 8.35 12.14
CA ARG A 496 2.70 8.92 12.35
C ARG A 496 2.71 10.17 13.21
#